data_AF-A0A7J3ZC70-F1
#
_entry.id   AF-A0A7J3ZC70-F1
#
_cell.length_a   1.000
_cell.length_b   1.000
_cell.length_c   1.000
_cell.angle_alpha   90.00
_cell.angle_beta   90.00
_cell.angle_gamma   90.00
#
_symmetry.space_group_name_H-M   'P 1'
#
loop_
_entity.id
_entity.type
_entity.pdbx_description
1 polymer ?
#
loop_
_entity_poly.entity_id
_entity_poly.type
_entity_poly.pdbx_seq_one_letter_code
_entity_poly.pdbx_strand_id
1 'polypeptide(L)'
;MSIARRVHYLDLLGLAINGLLKSVKMESCSDAGSKIQKSKIIGVTHQNEIIETECIEYHRIVRTWIIIKHYEKWGKYMVTADKIIVSDIDTQEEPKEHQSSPQL
;
A
#
# COMPACT_ATOMS: atom_id res chain seq x y z
N MET A 1 -8.27 26.67 -1.74
CA MET A 1 -6.96 26.12 -2.18
C MET A 1 -6.59 25.05 -1.18
N SER A 2 -6.72 23.77 -1.52
CA SER A 2 -6.37 22.68 -0.62
C SER A 2 -4.85 22.63 -0.48
N ILE A 3 -4.32 22.85 0.71
CA ILE A 3 -2.88 22.78 0.98
C ILE A 3 -2.49 21.30 0.91
N ALA A 4 -1.60 20.94 -0.02
CA ALA A 4 -1.11 19.56 -0.12
C ALA A 4 -0.19 19.25 1.07
N ARG A 5 -0.47 18.16 1.79
CA ARG A 5 0.39 17.70 2.89
C ARG A 5 1.63 17.03 2.32
N ARG A 6 2.82 17.48 2.76
CA ARG A 6 4.10 16.86 2.37
C ARG A 6 4.46 15.69 3.28
N VAL A 7 4.91 14.59 2.68
CA VAL A 7 5.32 13.37 3.39
C VAL A 7 6.56 12.74 2.76
N HIS A 8 7.22 11.84 3.48
CA HIS A 8 8.25 11.01 2.90
C HIS A 8 7.63 9.92 2.01
N TYR A 9 8.33 9.46 0.96
CA TYR A 9 7.79 8.47 0.03
C TYR A 9 7.49 7.12 0.70
N LEU A 10 8.13 6.82 1.83
CA LEU A 10 7.82 5.64 2.64
C LEU A 10 6.51 5.77 3.42
N ASP A 11 6.16 6.98 3.87
CA ASP A 11 4.86 7.21 4.52
C ASP A 11 3.74 7.02 3.49
N LEU A 12 3.94 7.51 2.27
CA LEU A 12 3.00 7.30 1.16
C LEU A 12 2.86 5.81 0.80
N LEU A 13 3.95 5.03 0.88
CA LEU A 13 3.90 3.58 0.76
C LEU A 13 3.08 2.94 1.89
N GLY A 14 3.26 3.38 3.13
CA GLY A 14 2.43 2.93 4.25
C GLY A 14 0.94 3.18 4.00
N LEU A 15 0.57 4.36 3.52
CA LEU A 15 -0.82 4.66 3.15
C LEU A 15 -1.34 3.76 2.02
N ALA A 16 -0.51 3.47 1.01
CA ALA A 16 -0.88 2.60 -0.09
C ALA A 16 -1.13 1.16 0.37
N ILE A 17 -0.22 0.60 1.18
CA ILE A 17 -0.33 -0.78 1.70
C ILE A 17 -1.60 -0.96 2.53
N ASN A 18 -2.00 0.07 3.28
CA ASN A 18 -3.22 0.05 4.09
C ASN A 18 -4.49 0.41 3.30
N GLY A 19 -4.41 0.56 1.97
CA GLY A 19 -5.57 0.86 1.12
C GLY A 19 -6.19 2.24 1.37
N LEU A 20 -5.42 3.19 1.94
CA LEU A 20 -5.92 4.52 2.30
C LEU A 20 -5.83 5.52 1.14
N LEU A 21 -5.21 5.14 0.03
CA LEU A 21 -5.07 5.97 -1.17
C LEU A 21 -6.14 5.60 -2.20
N LYS A 22 -6.95 6.59 -2.58
CA LYS A 22 -7.93 6.51 -3.66
C LYS A 22 -7.27 6.53 -5.03
N SER A 23 -6.24 7.34 -5.20
CA SER A 23 -5.45 7.40 -6.44
C SER A 23 -4.04 7.89 -6.18
N VAL A 24 -3.12 7.51 -7.07
CA VAL A 24 -1.72 7.95 -7.04
C VAL A 24 -1.22 8.23 -8.45
N LYS A 25 -0.41 9.28 -8.61
CA LYS A 25 0.28 9.65 -9.85
C LYS A 25 1.71 10.10 -9.55
N MET A 26 2.61 9.96 -10.52
CA MET A 26 3.93 10.58 -10.49
C MET A 26 3.94 11.80 -11.41
N GLU A 27 4.57 12.88 -10.97
CA GLU A 27 4.81 14.06 -11.78
C GLU A 27 6.31 14.35 -11.87
N SER A 28 6.75 14.79 -13.06
CA SER A 28 8.07 15.37 -13.23
C SER A 28 8.10 16.75 -12.57
N CYS A 29 9.16 17.01 -11.82
CA CYS A 29 9.50 18.35 -11.33
C CYS A 29 10.95 18.67 -11.69
N SER A 30 11.39 18.18 -12.86
CA SER A 30 12.67 18.52 -13.47
C SER A 30 12.59 19.91 -14.10
N ASP A 31 13.60 20.75 -13.84
CA ASP A 31 13.74 22.04 -14.51
C ASP A 31 14.09 21.85 -15.99
N ALA A 32 13.66 22.79 -16.82
CA ALA A 32 13.99 22.80 -18.24
C ALA A 32 15.52 22.85 -18.43
N GLY A 33 16.08 21.83 -19.07
CA GLY A 33 17.53 21.71 -19.32
C GLY A 33 18.32 21.00 -18.21
N SER A 34 17.68 20.56 -17.12
CA SER A 34 18.36 19.74 -16.11
C SER A 34 18.74 18.36 -16.68
N LYS A 35 20.00 17.97 -16.50
CA LYS A 35 20.48 16.60 -16.79
C LYS A 35 19.95 15.57 -15.80
N ILE A 36 19.54 16.01 -14.61
CA ILE A 36 19.03 15.15 -13.54
C ILE A 36 17.50 15.22 -13.57
N GLN A 37 16.88 14.10 -13.90
CA GLN A 37 15.43 13.96 -13.83
C GLN A 37 14.99 13.84 -12.37
N LYS A 38 14.07 14.70 -11.95
CA LYS A 38 13.43 14.67 -10.65
C LYS A 38 11.94 14.47 -10.79
N SER A 39 11.37 13.74 -9.85
CA SER A 39 9.94 13.46 -9.78
C SER A 39 9.45 13.51 -8.34
N LYS A 40 8.15 13.75 -8.21
CA LYS A 40 7.41 13.59 -6.96
C LYS A 40 6.22 12.66 -7.18
N ILE A 41 5.75 12.03 -6.11
CA ILE A 41 4.51 11.26 -6.13
C ILE A 41 3.42 12.10 -5.48
N ILE A 42 2.23 12.11 -6.11
CA ILE A 42 1.02 12.72 -5.58
C ILE A 42 0.01 11.62 -5.34
N GLY A 43 -0.44 11.50 -4.09
CA GLY A 43 -1.55 10.66 -3.67
C GLY A 43 -2.79 11.48 -3.34
N VAL A 44 -3.96 10.88 -3.54
CA VAL A 44 -5.26 11.40 -3.07
C VAL A 44 -5.88 10.35 -2.17
N THR A 45 -6.28 10.73 -0.96
CA THR A 45 -6.97 9.82 -0.02
C THR A 45 -8.46 9.69 -0.35
N HIS A 46 -9.14 8.77 0.32
CA HIS A 46 -10.60 8.64 0.22
C HIS A 46 -11.36 9.86 0.77
N GLN A 47 -10.72 10.65 1.63
CA GLN A 47 -11.23 11.92 2.18
C GLN A 47 -10.88 13.12 1.28
N ASN A 48 -10.40 12.89 0.05
CA ASN A 48 -9.95 13.90 -0.90
C ASN A 48 -8.78 14.77 -0.38
N GLU A 49 -8.00 14.28 0.59
CA GLU A 49 -6.76 14.93 1.00
C GLU A 49 -5.69 14.72 -0.09
N ILE A 50 -4.99 15.78 -0.47
CA ILE A 50 -3.87 15.71 -1.40
C ILE A 50 -2.58 15.57 -0.59
N ILE A 51 -1.84 14.50 -0.86
CA ILE A 51 -0.57 14.21 -0.23
C ILE A 51 0.51 14.19 -1.31
N GLU A 52 1.62 14.87 -1.09
CA GLU A 52 2.74 14.88 -2.04
C GLU A 52 4.07 14.54 -1.36
N THR A 53 4.98 13.92 -2.12
CA THR A 53 6.37 13.75 -1.69
C THR A 53 7.23 14.94 -2.07
N GLU A 54 8.42 15.03 -1.50
CA GLU A 54 9.46 15.91 -2.02
C GLU A 54 9.83 15.54 -3.46
N CYS A 55 10.33 16.54 -4.20
CA CYS A 55 10.87 16.33 -5.54
C CYS A 55 12.30 15.79 -5.42
N ILE A 56 12.49 14.51 -5.73
CA ILE A 56 13.78 13.83 -5.65
C ILE A 56 14.14 13.17 -6.97
N GLU A 57 15.39 12.75 -7.11
CA GLU A 57 15.89 12.14 -8.34
C GLU A 57 15.07 10.89 -8.69
N TYR A 58 14.65 10.80 -9.96
CA TYR A 58 13.74 9.76 -10.44
C TYR A 58 14.22 8.34 -10.09
N HIS A 59 15.52 8.09 -10.24
CA HIS A 59 16.11 6.77 -9.98
C HIS A 59 16.03 6.36 -8.50
N ARG A 60 15.89 7.31 -7.57
CA ARG A 60 15.73 7.04 -6.13
C ARG A 60 14.29 6.65 -5.77
N ILE A 61 13.30 7.20 -6.47
CA ILE A 61 11.88 7.04 -6.13
C ILE A 61 11.11 6.05 -7.01
N VAL A 62 11.59 5.76 -8.22
CA VAL A 62 10.87 4.95 -9.22
C VAL A 62 10.47 3.56 -8.71
N ARG A 63 11.34 2.89 -7.95
CA ARG A 63 11.06 1.54 -7.40
C ARG A 63 9.92 1.60 -6.38
N THR A 64 10.00 2.55 -5.45
CA THR A 64 8.95 2.77 -4.45
C THR A 64 7.64 3.17 -5.11
N TRP A 65 7.68 4.00 -6.15
CA TRP A 65 6.49 4.36 -6.93
C TRP A 65 5.78 3.12 -7.51
N ILE A 66 6.52 2.19 -8.12
CA ILE A 66 5.93 0.97 -8.71
C ILE A 66 5.20 0.16 -7.63
N ILE A 67 5.80 0.05 -6.44
CA ILE A 67 5.22 -0.66 -5.30
C ILE A 67 3.97 0.08 -4.78
N ILE A 68 4.04 1.41 -4.60
CA ILE A 68 2.90 2.25 -4.24
C ILE A 68 1.75 2.07 -5.23
N LYS A 69 2.04 2.07 -6.54
CA LYS A 69 1.04 1.92 -7.59
C LYS A 69 0.40 0.54 -7.59
N HIS A 70 1.18 -0.50 -7.27
CA HIS A 70 0.67 -1.85 -7.09
C HIS A 70 -0.31 -1.91 -5.91
N TYR A 71 0.08 -1.38 -4.74
CA TYR A 71 -0.78 -1.38 -3.55
C TYR A 71 -2.00 -0.45 -3.66
N GLU A 72 -1.94 0.66 -4.40
CA GLU A 72 -3.13 1.46 -4.72
C GLU A 72 -4.20 0.63 -5.45
N LYS A 73 -3.78 -0.21 -6.41
CA LYS A 73 -4.71 -1.11 -7.09
C LYS A 73 -5.23 -2.19 -6.16
N TRP A 74 -4.36 -2.76 -5.32
CA TRP A 74 -4.73 -3.81 -4.38
C TRP A 74 -5.69 -3.32 -3.28
N GLY A 75 -5.47 -2.10 -2.75
CA GLY A 75 -6.31 -1.50 -1.71
C GLY A 75 -7.79 -1.39 -2.08
N LYS A 76 -8.11 -1.27 -3.38
CA LYS A 76 -9.50 -1.32 -3.86
C LYS A 76 -10.21 -2.60 -3.45
N TYR A 77 -9.50 -3.74 -3.44
CA TYR A 77 -10.04 -5.04 -3.07
C TYR A 77 -10.16 -5.21 -1.55
N MET A 78 -9.31 -4.57 -0.75
CA MET A 78 -9.45 -4.59 0.71
C MET A 78 -10.69 -3.83 1.18
N VAL A 79 -10.90 -2.62 0.65
CA VAL A 79 -11.97 -1.72 1.12
C VAL A 79 -13.35 -2.14 0.57
N THR A 80 -13.40 -2.89 -0.54
CA THR A 80 -14.67 -3.45 -1.07
C THR A 80 -14.97 -4.88 -0.61
N ALA A 81 -14.04 -5.53 0.10
CA ALA A 81 -14.26 -6.87 0.64
C ALA A 81 -14.94 -6.84 2.02
N ASP A 82 -16.18 -6.35 2.09
CA ASP A 82 -17.14 -6.73 3.14
C ASP A 82 -17.60 -8.20 3.01
N LYS A 83 -16.77 -9.05 2.38
CA LYS A 83 -16.80 -10.50 2.47
C LYS A 83 -15.37 -10.98 2.64
N ILE A 84 -14.78 -10.69 3.79
CA ILE A 84 -13.59 -11.40 4.25
C ILE A 84 -14.05 -12.83 4.56
N ILE A 85 -13.92 -13.73 3.60
CA ILE A 85 -13.78 -15.15 3.92
C ILE A 85 -12.37 -15.26 4.50
N VAL A 86 -12.27 -15.21 5.82
CA VAL A 86 -11.07 -15.64 6.52
C VAL A 86 -10.98 -17.14 6.25
N SER A 87 -10.22 -17.55 5.25
CA SER A 87 -9.80 -18.94 5.15
C SER A 87 -8.84 -19.18 6.30
N ASP A 88 -9.31 -19.93 7.30
CA ASP A 88 -8.53 -20.37 8.45
C ASP A 88 -7.17 -20.92 7.99
N ILE A 89 -6.09 -20.20 8.34
CA ILE A 89 -4.73 -20.67 8.13
C ILE A 89 -4.40 -21.55 9.35
N ASP A 90 -4.58 -22.85 9.14
CA ASP A 90 -3.95 -24.00 9.79
C ASP A 90 -3.65 -23.89 11.30
N THR A 91 -4.59 -24.38 12.12
CA THR A 91 -4.20 -25.12 13.34
C THR A 91 -4.21 -26.60 12.99
N GLN A 92 -3.02 -27.17 12.80
CA GLN A 92 -2.86 -28.63 12.71
C GLN A 92 -3.26 -29.24 14.05
N GLU A 93 -4.40 -29.92 14.12
CA GLU A 93 -4.71 -30.85 15.22
C GLU A 93 -3.99 -32.17 14.96
N GLU A 94 -3.03 -32.51 15.84
CA GLU A 94 -2.46 -33.86 15.88
C GLU A 94 -3.54 -34.88 16.30
N PRO A 95 -3.56 -36.10 15.72
CA PRO A 95 -4.52 -37.12 16.11
C PRO A 95 -4.17 -37.71 17.48
N LYS A 96 -5.04 -37.52 18.47
CA LYS A 96 -4.93 -38.18 19.78
C LYS A 96 -5.27 -39.68 19.67
N GLU A 97 -4.40 -40.49 20.27
CA GLU A 97 -4.46 -41.95 20.34
C GLU A 97 -5.79 -42.50 20.89
N HIS A 98 -6.21 -43.63 20.30
CA HIS A 98 -7.30 -44.47 20.79
C HIS A 98 -6.85 -45.21 22.06
N GLN A 99 -7.48 -44.91 23.20
CA GLN A 99 -7.41 -45.75 24.38
C GLN A 99 -8.82 -45.95 24.94
N SER A 100 -9.39 -47.13 24.69
CA SER A 100 -10.57 -47.61 25.38
C SER A 100 -10.30 -49.02 25.90
N SER A 101 -10.24 -49.16 27.23
CA SER A 101 -10.37 -50.43 27.95
C SER A 101 -11.43 -50.23 29.04
N PRO A 102 -11.94 -51.32 29.63
CA PRO A 102 -13.06 -52.14 29.20
C PRO A 102 -14.36 -51.76 29.95
N GLN A 103 -15.52 -52.12 29.39
CA GLN A 103 -16.82 -51.94 30.07
C GLN A 103 -17.02 -52.99 31.18
N LEU A 104 -17.64 -52.54 32.28
CA LEU A 104 -18.09 -53.31 33.44
C LEU A 104 -19.24 -54.27 33.07
#